data_AF-A0A8C4RZ22-F1
#
_entry.id   AF-A0A8C4RZ22-F1
#
_cell.length_a   1.000
_cell.length_b   1.000
_cell.length_c   1.000
_cell.angle_alpha   90.00
_cell.angle_beta   90.00
_cell.angle_gamma   90.00
#
_symmetry.space_group_name_H-M   'P 1'
#
loop_
_entity.id
_entity.type
_entity.pdbx_description
1 polymer ?
#
loop_
_entity_poly.entity_id
_entity_poly.type
_entity_poly.pdbx_seq_one_letter_code
_entity_poly.pdbx_strand_id
1 'polypeptide(L)'
;AFILTDLSCTVYILILITGLDLQKVFRPVKMEMKHPSYHLMTDEQLFEVQFLIQKEQKKPTGQMLQIVPVLPERKPVCDILAVDITFNVPHRERFIVTREPDGTLCKATCVERDWMVQIYFPYKGSSKTTPDHHTTTTIFYCWYDVLFLKCCVPFTPDIHHLTYENIDQHGNCDLLCSTHHFGRMVWYLGSKIRIDGLIIDMILRGLIHDAESAVELYHMMYSQFQSVKEATVQQASRIDLLKVRCILFYLVVYCVTGCYEILKHNSTTFS
;
A
#
# COMPACT_ATOMS: atom_id res chain seq x y z
N ALA A 1 14.10 -7.59 -0.31
CA ALA A 1 13.41 -7.46 -1.61
C ALA A 1 12.08 -8.20 -1.53
N PHE A 2 11.03 -7.73 -2.21
CA PHE A 2 9.66 -8.30 -2.16
C PHE A 2 9.52 -9.66 -2.91
N ILE A 3 10.59 -10.45 -3.00
CA ILE A 3 10.71 -11.61 -3.91
C ILE A 3 11.40 -12.77 -3.16
N LEU A 4 10.65 -13.44 -2.29
CA LEU A 4 11.01 -14.75 -1.72
C LEU A 4 9.74 -15.61 -1.63
N THR A 5 9.71 -16.64 -2.47
CA THR A 5 8.92 -17.90 -2.46
C THR A 5 7.44 -17.91 -2.06
N ASP A 6 7.00 -17.32 -0.94
CA ASP A 6 5.60 -17.38 -0.44
C ASP A 6 4.77 -16.13 -0.81
N LEU A 7 5.05 -15.60 -2.01
CA LEU A 7 4.48 -14.37 -2.55
C LEU A 7 2.95 -14.43 -2.66
N SER A 8 2.37 -15.61 -2.94
CA SER A 8 0.91 -15.74 -3.07
C SER A 8 0.18 -15.58 -1.74
N CYS A 9 0.70 -16.17 -0.64
CA CYS A 9 0.07 -16.13 0.67
C CYS A 9 0.23 -14.75 1.32
N THR A 10 1.43 -14.16 1.22
CA THR A 10 1.71 -12.81 1.73
C THR A 10 0.92 -11.74 0.99
N VAL A 11 0.79 -11.80 -0.34
CA VAL A 11 -0.06 -10.88 -1.11
C VAL A 11 -1.55 -11.12 -0.81
N TYR A 12 -2.01 -12.36 -0.66
CA TYR A 12 -3.39 -12.67 -0.29
C TYR A 12 -3.78 -12.03 1.06
N ILE A 13 -2.92 -12.19 2.08
CA ILE A 13 -3.13 -11.58 3.39
C ILE A 13 -3.11 -10.05 3.30
N LEU A 14 -2.19 -9.43 2.56
CA LEU A 14 -2.18 -7.97 2.36
C LEU A 14 -3.43 -7.45 1.63
N ILE A 15 -3.98 -8.21 0.67
CA ILE A 15 -5.25 -7.89 0.00
C ILE A 15 -6.42 -7.97 1.00
N LEU A 16 -6.45 -9.00 1.85
CA LEU A 16 -7.49 -9.18 2.87
C LEU A 16 -7.53 -8.02 3.86
N ILE A 17 -6.38 -7.70 4.50
CA ILE A 17 -6.26 -6.62 5.50
C ILE A 17 -6.51 -5.23 4.86
N THR A 18 -6.28 -5.05 3.54
CA THR A 18 -6.56 -3.78 2.85
C THR A 18 -8.06 -3.42 2.86
N GLY A 19 -8.93 -4.44 2.92
CA GLY A 19 -10.38 -4.27 2.89
C GLY A 19 -10.92 -3.72 1.58
N LEU A 20 -12.26 -3.64 1.48
CA LEU A 20 -12.95 -3.03 0.35
C LEU A 20 -14.19 -2.25 0.78
N ASP A 21 -14.04 -0.93 0.93
CA ASP A 21 -15.14 0.02 0.95
C ASP A 21 -15.39 0.58 -0.46
N LEU A 22 -16.54 0.19 -1.03
CA LEU A 22 -17.00 0.62 -2.34
C LEU A 22 -17.32 2.12 -2.39
N GLN A 23 -17.80 2.72 -1.28
CA GLN A 23 -18.10 4.15 -1.22
C GLN A 23 -16.82 4.98 -1.30
N LYS A 24 -15.77 4.54 -0.61
CA LYS A 24 -14.44 5.18 -0.65
C LYS A 24 -13.75 5.01 -2.01
N VAL A 25 -13.79 3.80 -2.60
CA VAL A 25 -13.16 3.51 -3.90
C VAL A 25 -13.84 4.27 -5.04
N PHE A 26 -15.18 4.27 -5.10
CA PHE A 26 -15.96 4.91 -6.17
C PHE A 26 -16.45 6.32 -5.83
N ARG A 27 -15.73 7.02 -4.94
CA ARG A 27 -16.04 8.41 -4.58
C ARG A 27 -16.05 9.34 -5.80
N PRO A 28 -16.93 10.36 -5.85
CA PRO A 28 -16.98 11.29 -6.97
C PRO A 28 -15.69 12.11 -7.09
N VAL A 29 -15.01 11.97 -8.23
CA VAL A 29 -13.80 12.73 -8.56
C VAL A 29 -14.18 14.02 -9.28
N LYS A 30 -13.45 15.12 -8.99
CA LYS A 30 -13.59 16.38 -9.73
C LYS A 30 -13.06 16.20 -11.16
N MET A 31 -13.96 15.98 -12.11
CA MET A 31 -13.71 15.88 -13.55
C MET A 31 -14.82 16.59 -14.32
N GLU A 32 -14.65 16.76 -15.64
CA GLU A 32 -15.71 17.26 -16.52
C GLU A 32 -16.92 16.32 -16.46
N MET A 33 -18.00 16.80 -15.83
CA MET A 33 -19.17 15.98 -15.54
C MET A 33 -20.00 15.78 -16.79
N LYS A 34 -20.26 14.51 -17.13
CA LYS A 34 -21.32 14.13 -18.07
C LYS A 34 -22.65 14.12 -17.32
N HIS A 35 -23.74 14.38 -18.04
CA HIS A 35 -25.08 14.29 -17.44
C HIS A 35 -25.37 12.85 -16.95
N PRO A 36 -25.92 12.68 -15.74
CA PRO A 36 -26.32 11.36 -15.25
C PRO A 36 -27.47 10.81 -16.09
N SER A 37 -27.49 9.48 -16.27
CA SER A 37 -28.59 8.78 -16.94
C SER A 37 -29.54 8.17 -15.91
N TYR A 38 -30.81 8.52 -16.00
CA TYR A 38 -31.87 8.00 -15.12
C TYR A 38 -32.64 6.91 -15.85
N HIS A 39 -32.88 5.80 -15.16
CA HIS A 39 -33.60 4.65 -15.69
C HIS A 39 -34.68 4.24 -14.69
N LEU A 40 -35.89 3.97 -15.20
CA LEU A 40 -36.98 3.39 -14.42
C LEU A 40 -36.79 1.87 -14.41
N MET A 41 -36.83 1.27 -13.22
CA MET A 41 -36.59 -0.16 -13.01
C MET A 41 -37.63 -0.73 -12.06
N THR A 42 -38.00 -1.99 -12.25
CA THR A 42 -38.73 -2.79 -11.25
C THR A 42 -37.78 -3.31 -10.17
N ASP A 43 -38.28 -3.71 -9.00
CA ASP A 43 -37.46 -4.20 -7.89
C ASP A 43 -36.55 -5.40 -8.26
N GLU A 44 -37.04 -6.32 -9.11
CA GLU A 44 -36.27 -7.45 -9.64
C GLU A 44 -35.07 -6.99 -10.47
N GLN A 45 -35.30 -6.08 -11.42
CA GLN A 45 -34.26 -5.46 -12.27
C GLN A 45 -33.26 -4.64 -11.42
N LEU A 46 -33.74 -3.95 -10.39
CA LEU A 46 -32.88 -3.20 -9.47
C LEU A 46 -31.96 -4.13 -8.69
N PHE A 47 -32.46 -5.29 -8.24
CA PHE A 47 -31.64 -6.32 -7.60
C PHE A 47 -30.59 -6.92 -8.54
N GLU A 48 -30.98 -7.27 -9.78
CA GLU A 48 -30.04 -7.75 -10.80
C GLU A 48 -28.95 -6.72 -11.10
N VAL A 49 -29.32 -5.44 -11.28
CA VAL A 49 -28.38 -4.35 -11.53
C VAL A 49 -27.46 -4.11 -10.34
N GLN A 50 -27.96 -4.15 -9.10
CA GLN A 50 -27.11 -4.08 -7.89
C GLN A 50 -26.11 -5.24 -7.81
N PHE A 51 -26.55 -6.47 -8.11
CA PHE A 51 -25.68 -7.65 -8.12
C PHE A 51 -24.60 -7.55 -9.22
N LEU A 52 -24.99 -7.11 -10.42
CA LEU A 52 -24.06 -6.84 -11.51
C LEU A 52 -23.06 -5.75 -11.13
N ILE A 53 -23.51 -4.61 -10.60
CA ILE A 53 -22.63 -3.54 -10.11
C ILE A 53 -21.68 -4.07 -9.05
N GLN A 54 -22.13 -4.83 -8.06
CA GLN A 54 -21.24 -5.36 -7.02
C GLN A 54 -20.18 -6.32 -7.61
N LYS A 55 -20.55 -7.13 -8.60
CA LYS A 55 -19.63 -8.04 -9.33
C LYS A 55 -18.67 -7.27 -10.24
N GLU A 56 -19.14 -6.23 -10.91
CA GLU A 56 -18.38 -5.37 -11.81
C GLU A 56 -17.57 -4.28 -11.10
N GLN A 57 -17.82 -4.03 -9.82
CA GLN A 57 -16.94 -3.25 -8.96
C GLN A 57 -15.80 -4.14 -8.42
N LYS A 58 -16.10 -5.35 -7.93
CA LYS A 58 -15.09 -6.30 -7.43
C LYS A 58 -14.02 -6.67 -8.49
N LYS A 59 -14.37 -6.76 -9.78
CA LYS A 59 -13.44 -7.04 -10.89
C LYS A 59 -12.33 -5.97 -11.07
N PRO A 60 -12.63 -4.69 -11.40
CA PRO A 60 -11.64 -3.63 -11.51
C PRO A 60 -11.04 -3.28 -10.15
N THR A 61 -11.74 -3.45 -9.02
CA THR A 61 -11.10 -3.37 -7.70
C THR A 61 -9.91 -4.32 -7.60
N GLY A 62 -10.02 -5.57 -8.06
CA GLY A 62 -8.88 -6.51 -8.12
C GLY A 62 -7.75 -6.11 -9.07
N GLN A 63 -7.94 -5.09 -9.92
CA GLN A 63 -6.93 -4.49 -10.79
C GLN A 63 -6.39 -3.15 -10.25
N MET A 64 -7.26 -2.34 -9.64
CA MET A 64 -6.96 -1.02 -9.07
C MET A 64 -6.34 -1.11 -7.66
N LEU A 65 -6.62 -2.18 -6.92
CA LEU A 65 -5.98 -2.53 -5.64
C LEU A 65 -4.79 -3.47 -5.82
N GLN A 66 -4.27 -3.66 -7.04
CA GLN A 66 -3.03 -4.41 -7.23
C GLN A 66 -1.89 -3.72 -6.49
N ILE A 67 -1.32 -4.42 -5.51
CA ILE A 67 -0.21 -3.93 -4.71
C ILE A 67 1.00 -3.78 -5.63
N VAL A 68 1.33 -2.52 -5.95
CA VAL A 68 2.52 -2.21 -6.75
C VAL A 68 3.75 -2.74 -6.01
N PRO A 69 4.58 -3.60 -6.65
CA PRO A 69 5.68 -4.28 -5.97
C PRO A 69 6.69 -3.27 -5.42
N VAL A 70 7.07 -3.43 -4.14
CA VAL A 70 8.06 -2.58 -3.50
C VAL A 70 9.45 -2.95 -4.02
N LEU A 71 9.93 -2.17 -4.98
CA LEU A 71 11.28 -2.29 -5.53
C LEU A 71 12.32 -1.69 -4.56
N PRO A 72 13.51 -2.28 -4.44
CA PRO A 72 14.63 -1.63 -3.76
C PRO A 72 15.10 -0.40 -4.54
N GLU A 73 15.80 0.49 -3.85
CA GLU A 73 16.44 1.66 -4.46
C GLU A 73 17.41 1.25 -5.59
N ARG A 74 17.45 2.05 -6.67
CA ARG A 74 18.33 1.78 -7.81
C ARG A 74 19.73 2.34 -7.55
N LYS A 75 20.76 1.60 -7.93
CA LYS A 75 22.15 2.09 -7.88
C LYS A 75 22.39 3.16 -8.96
N PRO A 76 23.16 4.23 -8.69
CA PRO A 76 23.50 5.28 -9.67
C PRO A 76 24.53 4.82 -10.73
N VAL A 77 24.54 5.50 -11.87
CA VAL A 77 25.37 5.35 -13.11
C VAL A 77 25.31 6.72 -13.86
N CYS A 78 26.25 7.19 -14.71
CA CYS A 78 26.26 8.61 -15.22
C CYS A 78 26.66 8.81 -16.72
N ASP A 79 26.75 10.01 -17.35
CA ASP A 79 25.74 11.06 -17.70
C ASP A 79 26.21 11.86 -18.99
N ILE A 80 25.34 12.56 -19.76
CA ILE A 80 25.48 13.19 -21.14
C ILE A 80 25.06 12.34 -22.38
N LEU A 81 24.12 12.83 -23.20
CA LEU A 81 22.98 11.98 -23.60
C LEU A 81 22.76 11.65 -25.10
N ALA A 82 22.65 10.36 -25.43
CA ALA A 82 22.00 9.83 -26.63
C ALA A 82 20.92 8.78 -26.26
N VAL A 83 19.75 8.83 -26.90
CA VAL A 83 18.56 8.02 -26.56
C VAL A 83 18.11 7.18 -27.75
N ASP A 84 17.93 5.87 -27.54
CA ASP A 84 17.19 5.03 -28.49
C ASP A 84 15.68 5.31 -28.41
N ILE A 85 15.13 5.88 -29.48
CA ILE A 85 13.71 6.23 -29.65
C ILE A 85 12.88 5.14 -30.37
N THR A 86 13.44 3.94 -30.60
CA THR A 86 12.74 2.83 -31.26
C THR A 86 11.50 2.40 -30.48
N PHE A 87 10.29 2.49 -31.05
CA PHE A 87 9.04 2.26 -30.30
C PHE A 87 8.93 0.89 -29.63
N ASN A 88 9.45 -0.18 -30.26
CA ASN A 88 9.23 -1.57 -29.81
C ASN A 88 10.17 -2.05 -28.67
N VAL A 89 10.91 -1.15 -28.03
CA VAL A 89 11.84 -1.47 -26.92
C VAL A 89 11.24 -1.03 -25.58
N PRO A 90 11.15 -1.88 -24.54
CA PRO A 90 10.64 -1.47 -23.24
C PRO A 90 11.60 -0.49 -22.56
N HIS A 91 11.08 0.51 -21.85
CA HIS A 91 11.89 1.62 -21.31
C HIS A 91 13.04 1.20 -20.37
N ARG A 92 12.99 -0.01 -19.78
CA ARG A 92 14.06 -0.57 -18.94
C ARG A 92 15.26 -1.09 -19.75
N GLU A 93 15.05 -1.50 -21.00
CA GLU A 93 16.06 -2.09 -21.88
C GLU A 93 16.61 -1.07 -22.89
N ARG A 94 16.00 0.12 -22.99
CA ARG A 94 16.47 1.20 -23.85
C ARG A 94 17.89 1.60 -23.50
N PHE A 95 18.74 1.60 -24.52
CA PHE A 95 20.07 2.18 -24.44
C PHE A 95 19.94 3.70 -24.37
N ILE A 96 20.33 4.23 -23.21
CA ILE A 96 20.53 5.66 -22.97
C ILE A 96 21.97 5.80 -22.53
N VAL A 97 22.78 6.40 -23.40
CA VAL A 97 24.24 6.35 -23.34
C VAL A 97 24.89 7.72 -23.31
N THR A 98 26.08 7.67 -22.73
CA THR A 98 26.73 8.64 -21.87
C THR A 98 28.03 9.36 -22.31
N ARG A 99 28.09 10.40 -23.16
CA ARG A 99 29.41 10.91 -23.66
C ARG A 99 29.97 12.09 -22.85
N GLU A 100 30.94 11.78 -21.99
CA GLU A 100 31.68 12.77 -21.20
C GLU A 100 32.64 13.64 -22.06
N PRO A 101 33.01 14.85 -21.60
CA PRO A 101 33.86 15.77 -22.36
C PRO A 101 35.31 15.30 -22.53
N ASP A 102 35.74 14.30 -21.77
CA ASP A 102 37.01 13.57 -21.95
C ASP A 102 37.00 12.61 -23.16
N GLY A 103 35.81 12.33 -23.71
CA GLY A 103 35.58 11.41 -24.81
C GLY A 103 35.12 10.00 -24.41
N THR A 104 34.98 9.70 -23.11
CA THR A 104 34.53 8.41 -22.58
C THR A 104 33.02 8.20 -22.81
N LEU A 105 32.61 6.94 -22.99
CA LEU A 105 31.21 6.56 -23.22
C LEU A 105 30.67 5.67 -22.08
N CYS A 106 29.73 6.22 -21.31
CA CYS A 106 29.11 5.64 -20.12
C CYS A 106 27.60 5.33 -20.34
N LYS A 107 26.86 5.04 -19.25
CA LYS A 107 25.40 4.76 -19.26
C LYS A 107 24.65 5.71 -18.32
N ALA A 108 23.55 6.32 -18.76
CA ALA A 108 22.88 7.42 -18.05
C ALA A 108 22.38 7.06 -16.63
N THR A 109 22.31 8.07 -15.75
CA THR A 109 21.61 7.98 -14.45
C THR A 109 20.17 7.52 -14.61
N CYS A 110 19.61 7.00 -13.52
CA CYS A 110 18.18 6.74 -13.46
C CYS A 110 17.38 8.03 -13.69
N VAL A 111 17.77 9.13 -13.04
CA VAL A 111 17.08 10.42 -13.19
C VAL A 111 17.12 10.92 -14.64
N GLU A 112 18.30 10.98 -15.27
CA GLU A 112 18.42 11.37 -16.69
C GLU A 112 17.61 10.46 -17.63
N ARG A 113 17.73 9.14 -17.45
CA ARG A 113 17.01 8.14 -18.25
C ARG A 113 15.52 8.39 -18.23
N ASP A 114 14.98 8.60 -17.03
CA ASP A 114 13.55 8.67 -16.82
C ASP A 114 13.00 10.07 -17.18
N TRP A 115 13.80 11.14 -17.05
CA TRP A 115 13.54 12.44 -17.70
C TRP A 115 13.48 12.32 -19.23
N MET A 116 14.46 11.63 -19.83
CA MET A 116 14.55 11.50 -21.29
C MET A 116 13.46 10.60 -21.85
N VAL A 117 13.09 9.53 -21.14
CA VAL A 117 11.86 8.77 -21.44
C VAL A 117 10.64 9.70 -21.38
N GLN A 118 10.48 10.57 -20.39
CA GLN A 118 9.34 11.52 -20.35
C GLN A 118 9.42 12.64 -21.41
N ILE A 119 10.60 12.95 -21.95
CA ILE A 119 10.76 13.91 -23.06
C ILE A 119 10.34 13.29 -24.39
N TYR A 120 10.82 12.08 -24.71
CA TYR A 120 10.56 11.40 -25.99
C TYR A 120 9.24 10.59 -25.99
N PHE A 121 8.81 10.10 -24.83
CA PHE A 121 7.60 9.29 -24.62
C PHE A 121 6.75 9.89 -23.50
N PRO A 122 6.12 11.07 -23.71
CA PRO A 122 5.43 11.81 -22.65
C PRO A 122 4.20 11.04 -22.11
N TYR A 123 4.28 10.59 -20.85
CA TYR A 123 3.15 9.98 -20.16
C TYR A 123 2.23 11.06 -19.56
N LYS A 124 0.90 10.93 -19.77
CA LYS A 124 -0.10 11.85 -19.22
C LYS A 124 -0.11 11.80 -17.69
N GLY A 125 0.11 12.94 -17.04
CA GLY A 125 0.13 13.07 -15.57
C GLY A 125 1.54 13.05 -14.95
N SER A 126 2.59 12.73 -15.73
CA SER A 126 3.98 12.90 -15.27
C SER A 126 4.48 14.32 -15.61
N SER A 127 4.90 15.06 -14.58
CA SER A 127 5.52 16.38 -14.73
C SER A 127 6.98 16.26 -15.14
N LYS A 128 7.44 17.12 -16.06
CA LYS A 128 8.86 17.25 -16.40
C LYS A 128 9.67 17.92 -15.28
N THR A 129 9.02 18.76 -14.48
CA THR A 129 9.61 19.39 -13.31
C THR A 129 9.46 18.43 -12.13
N THR A 130 10.56 18.06 -11.48
CA THR A 130 10.53 17.47 -10.13
C THR A 130 9.72 18.38 -9.23
N PRO A 131 8.61 17.92 -8.61
CA PRO A 131 7.84 18.75 -7.71
C PRO A 131 8.75 19.23 -6.57
N ASP A 132 8.63 20.52 -6.22
CA ASP A 132 9.51 21.13 -5.23
C ASP A 132 9.43 20.37 -3.89
N HIS A 133 10.55 19.80 -3.48
CA HIS A 133 10.65 18.98 -2.27
C HIS A 133 10.59 19.82 -0.98
N HIS A 134 10.64 21.16 -1.07
CA HIS A 134 10.81 22.03 0.09
C HIS A 134 9.53 22.30 0.92
N THR A 135 8.37 21.74 0.56
CA THR A 135 7.13 21.92 1.36
C THR A 135 6.75 20.70 2.20
N THR A 136 7.71 20.18 2.97
CA THR A 136 7.48 19.15 4.02
C THR A 136 6.31 19.51 4.95
N THR A 137 6.09 20.81 5.19
CA THR A 137 5.05 21.36 6.05
C THR A 137 3.63 21.30 5.47
N THR A 138 3.44 21.23 4.15
CA THR A 138 2.08 21.27 3.53
C THR A 138 1.48 19.89 3.30
N ILE A 139 2.27 18.83 3.49
CA ILE A 139 1.81 17.43 3.47
C ILE A 139 0.88 17.12 4.66
N PHE A 140 0.99 17.89 5.74
CA PHE A 140 0.60 17.52 7.10
C PHE A 140 -0.88 17.26 7.42
N TYR A 141 -1.88 17.71 6.62
CA TYR A 141 -3.26 17.74 7.13
C TYR A 141 -4.43 17.29 6.24
N CYS A 142 -4.29 17.09 4.92
CA CYS A 142 -5.47 16.77 4.09
C CYS A 142 -5.24 15.94 2.80
N TRP A 143 -4.00 15.73 2.36
CA TRP A 143 -3.73 15.41 0.95
C TRP A 143 -3.02 14.09 0.66
N TYR A 144 -3.01 13.13 1.58
CA TYR A 144 -2.40 11.82 1.37
C TYR A 144 -2.87 11.16 0.07
N ASP A 145 -4.18 11.10 -0.19
CA ASP A 145 -4.71 10.57 -1.46
C ASP A 145 -4.19 11.31 -2.71
N VAL A 146 -4.03 12.63 -2.62
CA VAL A 146 -3.59 13.49 -3.74
C VAL A 146 -2.09 13.36 -3.96
N LEU A 147 -1.31 13.24 -2.87
CA LEU A 147 0.11 12.86 -2.91
C LEU A 147 0.27 11.49 -3.54
N PHE A 148 -0.44 10.49 -3.05
CA PHE A 148 -0.34 9.12 -3.54
C PHE A 148 -0.74 8.99 -5.03
N LEU A 149 -1.81 9.67 -5.47
CA LEU A 149 -2.21 9.70 -6.89
C LEU A 149 -1.17 10.39 -7.80
N LYS A 150 -0.42 11.38 -7.28
CA LYS A 150 0.67 12.06 -8.02
C LYS A 150 2.01 11.33 -7.92
N CYS A 151 2.28 10.66 -6.81
CA CYS A 151 3.48 9.88 -6.52
C CYS A 151 3.35 8.40 -6.96
N CYS A 152 2.35 8.05 -7.79
CA CYS A 152 2.36 6.81 -8.57
C CYS A 152 3.55 6.74 -9.56
N VAL A 153 4.21 7.87 -9.81
CA VAL A 153 5.50 7.97 -10.51
C VAL A 153 6.59 7.33 -9.62
N PRO A 154 7.23 6.21 -10.03
CA PRO A 154 7.98 5.29 -9.14
C PRO A 154 9.37 5.80 -8.68
N PHE A 155 9.51 7.10 -8.44
CA PHE A 155 10.79 7.81 -8.42
C PHE A 155 11.32 8.21 -7.05
N THR A 156 10.50 8.15 -6.01
CA THR A 156 10.87 8.62 -4.67
C THR A 156 10.35 7.64 -3.60
N PRO A 157 11.05 6.51 -3.35
CA PRO A 157 10.72 5.64 -2.23
C PRO A 157 10.66 6.41 -0.89
N ASP A 158 11.53 7.41 -0.74
CA ASP A 158 11.65 8.25 0.46
C ASP A 158 10.37 9.02 0.81
N ILE A 159 9.65 9.56 -0.19
CA ILE A 159 8.37 10.25 0.07
C ILE A 159 7.35 9.28 0.62
N HIS A 160 7.26 8.06 0.05
CA HIS A 160 6.34 7.04 0.58
C HIS A 160 6.71 6.64 2.01
N HIS A 161 8.00 6.43 2.29
CA HIS A 161 8.47 6.08 3.64
C HIS A 161 8.14 7.17 4.66
N LEU A 162 8.48 8.43 4.37
CA LEU A 162 8.13 9.58 5.22
C LEU A 162 6.61 9.69 5.44
N THR A 163 5.82 9.43 4.40
CA THR A 163 4.36 9.45 4.47
C THR A 163 3.82 8.35 5.40
N TYR A 164 4.34 7.12 5.31
CA TYR A 164 3.94 6.02 6.19
C TYR A 164 4.36 6.27 7.64
N GLU A 165 5.54 6.83 7.90
CA GLU A 165 5.99 7.17 9.27
C GLU A 165 5.11 8.25 9.90
N ASN A 166 4.68 9.23 9.12
CA ASN A 166 3.77 10.27 9.60
C ASN A 166 2.34 9.72 9.87
N ILE A 167 1.85 8.78 9.06
CA ILE A 167 0.56 8.10 9.30
C ILE A 167 0.61 7.28 10.60
N ASP A 168 1.69 6.51 10.81
CA ASP A 168 1.93 5.70 12.01
C ASP A 168 1.98 6.57 13.28
N GLN A 169 2.70 7.70 13.24
CA GLN A 169 2.76 8.68 14.33
C GLN A 169 1.41 9.32 14.71
N HIS A 170 0.48 9.42 13.77
CA HIS A 170 -0.84 10.02 13.98
C HIS A 170 -1.99 9.00 14.12
N GLY A 171 -1.72 7.69 13.98
CA GLY A 171 -2.75 6.64 14.03
C GLY A 171 -3.75 6.67 12.87
N ASN A 172 -3.49 7.43 11.80
CA ASN A 172 -4.45 7.69 10.72
C ASN A 172 -4.45 6.60 9.62
N CYS A 173 -4.28 5.33 9.99
CA CYS A 173 -4.14 4.21 9.06
C CYS A 173 -5.36 4.04 8.14
N ASP A 174 -6.55 4.38 8.63
CA ASP A 174 -7.83 4.42 7.90
C ASP A 174 -7.75 5.13 6.55
N LEU A 175 -6.94 6.19 6.48
CA LEU A 175 -6.86 7.03 5.29
C LEU A 175 -6.37 6.22 4.09
N LEU A 176 -5.50 5.23 4.30
CA LEU A 176 -5.04 4.33 3.25
C LEU A 176 -5.87 3.05 3.09
N CYS A 177 -6.77 2.70 4.03
CA CYS A 177 -7.65 1.53 3.89
C CYS A 177 -8.42 1.58 2.56
N SER A 178 -8.63 0.42 1.92
CA SER A 178 -9.22 0.31 0.57
C SER A 178 -8.46 1.08 -0.52
N THR A 179 -7.15 1.27 -0.37
CA THR A 179 -6.25 1.78 -1.43
C THR A 179 -5.09 0.82 -1.68
N HIS A 180 -4.54 0.82 -2.90
CA HIS A 180 -3.37 -0.01 -3.24
C HIS A 180 -2.07 0.36 -2.49
N HIS A 181 -2.08 1.45 -1.73
CA HIS A 181 -0.97 1.87 -0.88
C HIS A 181 -0.99 1.23 0.51
N PHE A 182 -2.14 0.74 0.98
CA PHE A 182 -2.26 0.13 2.31
C PHE A 182 -1.30 -1.05 2.48
N GLY A 183 -1.36 -2.04 1.57
CA GLY A 183 -0.45 -3.19 1.62
C GLY A 183 1.04 -2.81 1.56
N ARG A 184 1.40 -1.71 0.91
CA ARG A 184 2.78 -1.16 0.90
C ARG A 184 3.16 -0.54 2.25
N MET A 185 2.22 0.13 2.93
CA MET A 185 2.40 0.64 4.30
C MET A 185 2.58 -0.52 5.29
N VAL A 186 1.69 -1.51 5.29
CA VAL A 186 1.75 -2.68 6.18
C VAL A 186 3.09 -3.41 6.01
N TRP A 187 3.50 -3.66 4.76
CA TRP A 187 4.80 -4.29 4.48
C TRP A 187 5.99 -3.45 4.97
N TYR A 188 5.93 -2.13 4.84
CA TYR A 188 6.98 -1.23 5.31
C TYR A 188 7.09 -1.21 6.85
N LEU A 189 5.96 -1.09 7.54
CA LEU A 189 5.89 -1.12 9.02
C LEU A 189 6.34 -2.49 9.56
N GLY A 190 5.89 -3.58 8.94
CA GLY A 190 6.37 -4.94 9.22
C GLY A 190 7.89 -5.05 9.05
N SER A 191 8.42 -4.62 7.90
CA SER A 191 9.87 -4.63 7.59
C SER A 191 10.72 -3.79 8.55
N LYS A 192 10.11 -2.84 9.26
CA LYS A 192 10.74 -1.96 10.26
C LYS A 192 10.44 -2.39 11.70
N ILE A 193 9.72 -3.49 11.93
CA ILE A 193 9.32 -3.98 13.26
C ILE A 193 8.48 -2.93 14.03
N ARG A 194 7.63 -2.19 13.29
CA ARG A 194 6.71 -1.16 13.83
C ARG A 194 5.24 -1.50 13.55
N ILE A 195 4.86 -2.78 13.60
CA ILE A 195 3.48 -3.19 13.28
C ILE A 195 2.48 -2.98 14.43
N ASP A 196 2.96 -2.71 15.65
CA ASP A 196 2.11 -2.69 16.85
C ASP A 196 1.10 -1.53 16.85
N GLY A 197 1.46 -0.36 16.34
CA GLY A 197 0.53 0.78 16.19
C GLY A 197 -0.66 0.46 15.26
N LEU A 198 -0.39 -0.23 14.15
CA LEU A 198 -1.39 -0.70 13.20
C LEU A 198 -2.32 -1.75 13.84
N ILE A 199 -1.78 -2.71 14.60
CA ILE A 199 -2.57 -3.74 15.30
C ILE A 199 -3.49 -3.09 16.35
N ILE A 200 -3.00 -2.09 17.09
CA ILE A 200 -3.82 -1.34 18.06
C ILE A 200 -4.97 -0.61 17.36
N ASP A 201 -4.71 0.09 16.25
CA ASP A 201 -5.73 0.78 15.45
C ASP A 201 -6.81 -0.19 14.93
N MET A 202 -6.42 -1.36 14.42
CA MET A 202 -7.36 -2.41 13.99
C MET A 202 -8.23 -2.92 15.14
N ILE A 203 -7.65 -3.19 16.32
CA ILE A 203 -8.39 -3.65 17.50
C ILE A 203 -9.38 -2.58 17.97
N LEU A 204 -8.98 -1.31 18.03
CA LEU A 204 -9.84 -0.18 18.42
C LEU A 204 -11.03 0.02 17.47
N ARG A 205 -10.87 -0.34 16.18
CA ARG A 205 -11.94 -0.34 15.17
C ARG A 205 -12.82 -1.59 15.19
N GLY A 206 -12.49 -2.60 16.00
CA GLY A 206 -13.17 -3.90 16.00
C GLY A 206 -12.78 -4.83 14.83
N LEU A 207 -11.75 -4.50 14.07
CA LEU A 207 -11.24 -5.28 12.93
C LEU A 207 -10.34 -6.44 13.40
N ILE A 208 -10.90 -7.34 14.21
CA ILE A 208 -10.16 -8.42 14.89
C ILE A 208 -9.53 -9.39 13.89
N HIS A 209 -10.21 -9.73 12.80
CA HIS A 209 -9.70 -10.63 11.76
C HIS A 209 -8.56 -10.04 10.92
N ASP A 210 -8.56 -8.71 10.72
CA ASP A 210 -7.48 -8.02 10.02
C ASP A 210 -6.24 -7.92 10.93
N ALA A 211 -6.44 -7.71 12.23
CA ALA A 211 -5.38 -7.76 13.25
C ALA A 211 -4.76 -9.17 13.38
N GLU A 212 -5.59 -10.22 13.39
CA GLU A 212 -5.17 -11.64 13.31
C GLU A 212 -4.27 -11.87 12.09
N SER A 213 -4.75 -11.49 10.91
CA SER A 213 -4.04 -11.61 9.64
C SER A 213 -2.73 -10.80 9.60
N ALA A 214 -2.69 -9.63 10.25
CA ALA A 214 -1.47 -8.82 10.38
C ALA A 214 -0.40 -9.49 11.26
N VAL A 215 -0.82 -10.19 12.33
CA VAL A 215 0.10 -11.00 13.16
C VAL A 215 0.59 -12.23 12.40
N GLU A 216 -0.26 -12.89 11.62
CA GLU A 216 0.17 -13.99 10.73
C GLU A 216 1.21 -13.53 9.70
N LEU A 217 0.99 -12.38 9.05
CA LEU A 217 1.97 -11.78 8.14
C LEU A 217 3.31 -11.53 8.85
N TYR A 218 3.28 -10.98 10.06
CA TYR A 218 4.47 -10.70 10.85
C TYR A 218 5.22 -11.99 11.24
N HIS A 219 4.50 -13.05 11.61
CA HIS A 219 5.07 -14.37 11.90
C HIS A 219 5.69 -15.03 10.66
N MET A 220 5.11 -14.88 9.47
CA MET A 220 5.72 -15.33 8.21
C MET A 220 7.00 -14.55 7.88
N MET A 221 7.00 -13.22 8.07
CA MET A 221 8.19 -12.38 7.82
C MET A 221 9.36 -12.70 8.78
N TYR A 222 9.05 -13.14 10.02
CA TYR A 222 10.04 -13.29 11.08
C TYR A 222 9.84 -14.56 11.92
N SER A 223 9.95 -15.73 11.28
CA SER A 223 9.81 -17.06 11.90
C SER A 223 10.70 -17.33 13.13
N GLN A 224 11.75 -16.53 13.34
CA GLN A 224 12.72 -16.70 14.42
C GLN A 224 12.30 -16.03 15.74
N PHE A 225 11.29 -15.14 15.74
CA PHE A 225 10.90 -14.39 16.93
C PHE A 225 10.26 -15.26 18.02
N GLN A 226 10.37 -14.77 19.27
CA GLN A 226 9.82 -15.42 20.45
C GLN A 226 8.30 -15.64 20.37
N SER A 227 7.56 -14.73 19.72
CA SER A 227 6.09 -14.86 19.55
C SER A 227 5.70 -16.05 18.68
N VAL A 228 6.50 -16.39 17.67
CA VAL A 228 6.29 -17.58 16.82
C VAL A 228 6.52 -18.85 17.64
N LYS A 229 7.59 -18.86 18.45
CA LYS A 229 7.93 -20.01 19.32
C LYS A 229 6.85 -20.25 20.37
N GLU A 230 6.39 -19.21 21.05
CA GLU A 230 5.35 -19.32 22.08
C GLU A 230 3.97 -19.65 21.47
N ALA A 231 3.62 -19.08 20.32
CA ALA A 231 2.42 -19.48 19.59
C ALA A 231 2.44 -20.96 19.20
N THR A 232 3.59 -21.46 18.74
CA THR A 232 3.77 -22.89 18.39
C THR A 232 3.65 -23.79 19.61
N VAL A 233 4.26 -23.42 20.74
CA VAL A 233 4.18 -24.16 22.02
C VAL A 233 2.75 -24.19 22.56
N GLN A 234 2.00 -23.11 22.43
CA GLN A 234 0.62 -22.99 22.91
C GLN A 234 -0.42 -23.52 21.91
N GLN A 235 -0.01 -23.93 20.70
CA GLN A 235 -0.90 -24.19 19.55
C GLN A 235 -1.92 -23.05 19.33
N ALA A 236 -1.49 -21.81 19.59
CA ALA A 236 -2.33 -20.64 19.59
C ALA A 236 -2.86 -20.38 18.17
N SER A 237 -4.18 -20.25 18.05
CA SER A 237 -4.83 -19.90 16.79
C SER A 237 -5.69 -18.66 16.96
N ARG A 238 -5.85 -17.89 15.88
CA ARG A 238 -6.78 -16.76 15.81
C ARG A 238 -6.50 -15.71 16.90
N ILE A 239 -7.48 -15.43 17.75
CA ILE A 239 -7.40 -14.47 18.87
C ILE A 239 -6.26 -14.80 19.85
N ASP A 240 -5.86 -16.06 19.98
CA ASP A 240 -4.76 -16.45 20.87
C ASP A 240 -3.38 -16.00 20.33
N LEU A 241 -3.21 -15.86 19.01
CA LEU A 241 -2.01 -15.25 18.42
C LEU A 241 -1.86 -13.78 18.84
N LEU A 242 -2.97 -13.03 18.85
CA LEU A 242 -3.02 -11.66 19.34
C LEU A 242 -2.65 -11.58 20.83
N LYS A 243 -3.18 -12.49 21.67
CA LYS A 243 -2.82 -12.58 23.09
C LYS A 243 -1.31 -12.81 23.27
N VAL A 244 -0.73 -13.82 22.61
CA VAL A 244 0.71 -14.11 22.67
C VAL A 244 1.55 -12.90 22.27
N ARG A 245 1.20 -12.23 21.17
CA ARG A 245 1.88 -11.01 20.70
C ARG A 245 1.80 -9.88 21.75
N CYS A 246 0.62 -9.60 22.29
CA CYS A 246 0.41 -8.52 23.27
C CYS A 246 1.09 -8.77 24.62
N ILE A 247 1.16 -10.03 25.06
CA ILE A 247 1.84 -10.44 26.31
C ILE A 247 3.37 -10.24 26.17
N LEU A 248 3.95 -10.72 25.07
CA LEU A 248 5.41 -10.71 24.87
C LEU A 248 6.02 -9.32 24.70
N PHE A 249 5.30 -8.41 24.03
CA PHE A 249 5.83 -7.08 23.68
C PHE A 249 5.44 -5.98 24.67
N TYR A 250 4.86 -6.34 25.83
CA TYR A 250 4.40 -5.38 26.84
C TYR A 250 3.52 -4.28 26.23
N LEU A 251 2.30 -4.65 25.83
CA LEU A 251 1.28 -3.66 25.48
C LEU A 251 0.79 -2.97 26.78
N VAL A 252 1.57 -2.00 27.26
CA VAL A 252 1.45 -1.41 28.62
C VAL A 252 0.11 -0.69 28.81
N VAL A 253 -0.81 -1.42 29.43
CA VAL A 253 -1.72 -0.98 30.51
C VAL A 253 -2.86 -0.01 30.17
N TYR A 254 -2.79 0.85 29.14
CA TYR A 254 -3.78 1.94 28.99
C TYR A 254 -5.02 1.67 28.12
N CYS A 255 -5.00 0.73 27.17
CA CYS A 255 -6.22 0.37 26.39
C CYS A 255 -6.97 -0.85 26.98
N VAL A 256 -6.32 -1.64 27.84
CA VAL A 256 -6.75 -3.00 28.19
C VAL A 256 -7.99 -3.00 29.10
N THR A 257 -8.18 -1.99 29.96
CA THR A 257 -9.36 -1.86 30.83
C THR A 257 -10.67 -1.58 30.07
N GLY A 258 -10.59 -1.02 28.85
CA GLY A 258 -11.75 -0.88 27.95
C GLY A 258 -11.88 -2.04 26.94
N CYS A 259 -10.76 -2.50 26.37
CA CYS A 259 -10.79 -3.47 25.28
C CYS A 259 -11.07 -4.93 25.72
N TYR A 260 -10.85 -5.28 27.00
CA TYR A 260 -11.16 -6.63 27.48
C TYR A 260 -12.66 -6.97 27.44
N GLU A 261 -13.53 -5.96 27.62
CA GLU A 261 -14.98 -6.15 27.50
C GLU A 261 -15.38 -6.46 26.05
N ILE A 262 -14.79 -5.77 25.06
CA ILE A 262 -15.04 -6.02 23.62
C ILE A 262 -14.61 -7.45 23.24
N LEU A 263 -13.44 -7.89 23.70
CA LEU A 263 -12.94 -9.25 23.43
C LEU A 263 -13.73 -10.34 24.17
N LYS A 264 -14.32 -10.05 25.34
CA LYS A 264 -15.27 -10.95 26.01
C LYS A 264 -16.62 -11.02 25.30
N HIS A 265 -17.18 -9.90 24.88
CA HIS A 265 -18.50 -9.86 24.24
C HIS A 265 -18.54 -10.60 22.89
N ASN A 266 -17.41 -10.63 22.17
CA ASN A 266 -17.30 -11.37 20.91
C ASN A 266 -16.97 -12.86 21.10
N SER A 267 -16.56 -13.30 22.30
CA SER A 267 -16.38 -14.74 22.59
C SER A 267 -17.65 -15.41 23.10
N THR A 268 -18.63 -14.65 23.60
CA THR A 268 -19.94 -15.17 24.07
C THR A 268 -21.02 -15.17 22.98
N THR A 269 -20.76 -14.61 21.80
CA THR A 269 -21.67 -14.62 20.64
C THR A 269 -21.36 -15.72 19.63
N PHE A 270 -20.31 -16.51 19.86
CA PHE A 270 -19.96 -17.73 19.11
C PHE A 270 -20.04 -18.96 20.02
N SER A 271 -21.25 -19.35 20.40
CA SER A 271 -21.59 -20.64 21.02
C SER A 271 -22.89 -21.18 20.47
#